data_AF-X0XBV4-F1
#
_entry.id   AF-X0XBV4-F1
#
_cell.length_a   1.000
_cell.length_b   1.000
_cell.length_c   1.000
_cell.angle_alpha   90.00
_cell.angle_beta   90.00
_cell.angle_gamma   90.00
#
_symmetry.space_group_name_H-M   'P 1'
#
loop_
_entity.id
_entity.type
_entity.pdbx_description
1 polymer ?
#
loop_
_entity_poly.entity_id
_entity_poly.type
_entity_poly.pdbx_seq_one_letter_code
_entity_poly.pdbx_strand_id
1 'polypeptide(L)'
;AYERYARDLLRDPFYLRVERNMLWVGIYAAHAAIFFLAGFGFAWATTGSAAAGAQFGASLLVWGVLLRTVIGWHIAWSVNSITHMWGYRNYPTSDNSRNNWIVGLLSNGEGWHNNHHADQRSAAHGHKWWELDVTYLTIRAMAALGLAKDVVRPRGKLVDKS
;
A
#
# COMPACT_ATOMS: atom_id res chain seq x y z
N ALA A 1 -11.99 2.14 24.69
CA ALA A 1 -10.88 2.77 23.93
C ALA A 1 -11.18 2.84 22.44
N TYR A 2 -11.47 1.70 21.77
CA TYR A 2 -11.72 1.66 20.31
C TYR A 2 -12.88 2.53 19.83
N GLU A 3 -13.99 2.61 20.55
CA GLU A 3 -15.14 3.46 20.17
C GLU A 3 -14.81 4.96 20.08
N ARG A 4 -13.72 5.41 20.73
CA ARG A 4 -13.29 6.82 20.68
C ARG A 4 -12.48 7.13 19.43
N TYR A 5 -11.69 6.19 18.93
CA TYR A 5 -10.68 6.43 17.88
C TYR A 5 -10.98 5.77 16.53
N ALA A 6 -11.80 4.70 16.51
CA ALA A 6 -12.10 3.90 15.31
C ALA A 6 -13.61 3.73 15.12
N ARG A 7 -14.41 4.72 15.55
CA ARG A 7 -15.87 4.64 15.56
C ARG A 7 -16.47 4.40 14.18
N ASP A 8 -15.87 5.01 13.17
CA ASP A 8 -16.20 4.86 11.76
C ASP A 8 -15.94 3.43 11.26
N LEU A 9 -14.76 2.88 11.54
CA LEU A 9 -14.41 1.49 11.18
C LEU A 9 -15.34 0.48 11.85
N LEU A 10 -15.67 0.69 13.14
CA LEU A 10 -16.59 -0.17 13.89
C LEU A 10 -18.05 -0.08 13.42
N ARG A 11 -18.41 0.94 12.65
CA ARG A 11 -19.75 1.08 12.08
C ARG A 11 -19.88 0.43 10.72
N ASP A 12 -18.77 0.19 10.03
CA ASP A 12 -18.80 -0.38 8.69
C ASP A 12 -18.92 -1.91 8.75
N PRO A 13 -20.06 -2.48 8.33
CA PRO A 13 -20.28 -3.92 8.38
C PRO A 13 -19.35 -4.70 7.45
N PHE A 14 -18.79 -4.07 6.40
CA PHE A 14 -17.84 -4.72 5.51
C PHE A 14 -16.53 -5.02 6.24
N TYR A 15 -15.90 -4.00 6.85
CA TYR A 15 -14.64 -4.19 7.59
C TYR A 15 -14.80 -5.16 8.75
N LEU A 16 -15.92 -5.06 9.50
CA LEU A 16 -16.21 -5.99 10.58
C LEU A 16 -16.37 -7.43 10.10
N ARG A 17 -16.99 -7.66 8.94
CA ARG A 17 -17.14 -9.01 8.39
C ARG A 17 -15.80 -9.58 7.95
N VAL A 18 -14.95 -8.76 7.33
CA VAL A 18 -13.61 -9.17 6.89
C VAL A 18 -12.76 -9.60 8.09
N GLU A 19 -12.79 -8.80 9.16
CA GLU A 19 -11.97 -9.02 10.35
C GLU A 19 -12.49 -10.17 11.23
N ARG A 20 -13.77 -10.16 11.62
CA ARG A 20 -14.32 -11.09 12.63
C ARG A 20 -14.37 -12.55 12.17
N ASN A 21 -14.53 -12.77 10.88
CA ASN A 21 -14.64 -14.12 10.30
C ASN A 21 -13.32 -14.58 9.68
N MET A 22 -12.22 -13.84 9.86
CA MET A 22 -10.93 -14.09 9.22
C MET A 22 -11.05 -14.26 7.70
N LEU A 23 -12.00 -13.57 7.06
CA LEU A 23 -12.25 -13.72 5.61
C LEU A 23 -11.01 -13.36 4.80
N TRP A 24 -10.16 -12.47 5.32
CA TRP A 24 -8.88 -12.13 4.70
C TRP A 24 -7.97 -13.35 4.48
N VAL A 25 -8.00 -14.36 5.38
CA VAL A 25 -7.26 -15.63 5.21
C VAL A 25 -7.83 -16.40 4.02
N GLY A 26 -9.16 -16.49 3.95
CA GLY A 26 -9.85 -17.14 2.83
C GLY A 26 -9.58 -16.44 1.49
N ILE A 27 -9.61 -15.11 1.48
CA ILE A 27 -9.28 -14.30 0.29
C ILE A 27 -7.84 -14.57 -0.14
N TYR A 28 -6.89 -14.59 0.80
CA TYR A 28 -5.48 -14.86 0.49
C TYR A 28 -5.28 -16.29 -0.03
N ALA A 29 -5.91 -17.29 0.59
CA ALA A 29 -5.85 -18.68 0.15
C ALA A 29 -6.48 -18.88 -1.24
N ALA A 30 -7.63 -18.25 -1.50
CA ALA A 30 -8.28 -18.27 -2.80
C ALA A 30 -7.41 -17.62 -3.88
N HIS A 31 -6.82 -16.46 -3.59
CA HIS A 31 -5.84 -15.82 -4.46
C HIS A 31 -4.64 -16.74 -4.76
N ALA A 32 -4.08 -17.40 -3.74
CA ALA A 32 -2.99 -18.35 -3.91
C ALA A 32 -3.36 -19.53 -4.82
N ALA A 33 -4.55 -20.09 -4.61
CA ALA A 33 -5.09 -21.16 -5.44
C ALA A 33 -5.29 -20.71 -6.89
N ILE A 34 -5.82 -19.49 -7.12
CA ILE A 34 -6.01 -18.94 -8.46
C ILE A 34 -4.68 -18.82 -9.21
N PHE A 35 -3.63 -18.30 -8.57
CA PHE A 35 -2.30 -18.21 -9.19
C PHE A 35 -1.75 -19.58 -9.57
N PHE A 36 -1.84 -20.55 -8.66
CA PHE A 36 -1.40 -21.91 -8.93
C PHE A 36 -2.18 -22.54 -10.08
N LEU A 37 -3.51 -22.48 -10.04
CA LEU A 37 -4.39 -23.10 -11.04
C LEU A 37 -4.27 -22.43 -12.41
N ALA A 38 -4.06 -21.11 -12.45
CA ALA A 38 -3.82 -20.39 -13.70
C ALA A 38 -2.49 -20.84 -14.36
N GLY A 39 -1.42 -20.92 -13.57
CA GLY A 39 -0.13 -21.45 -14.06
C GLY A 39 -0.24 -22.91 -14.49
N PHE A 40 -0.84 -23.74 -13.64
CA PHE A 40 -1.07 -25.15 -13.95
C PHE A 40 -1.84 -25.31 -15.25
N GLY A 41 -2.97 -24.63 -15.39
CA GLY A 41 -3.83 -24.69 -16.57
C GLY A 41 -3.12 -24.24 -17.83
N PHE A 42 -2.35 -23.15 -17.77
CA PHE A 42 -1.59 -22.65 -18.91
C PHE A 42 -0.51 -23.64 -19.38
N ALA A 43 0.32 -24.13 -18.45
CA ALA A 43 1.40 -25.06 -18.80
C ALA A 43 0.85 -26.42 -19.23
N TRP A 44 -0.23 -26.89 -18.60
CA TRP A 44 -0.90 -28.11 -19.03
C TRP A 44 -1.53 -27.96 -20.42
N ALA A 45 -2.21 -26.85 -20.70
CA ALA A 45 -2.82 -26.61 -22.01
C ALA A 45 -1.80 -26.49 -23.15
N THR A 46 -0.58 -26.02 -22.87
CA THR A 46 0.47 -25.85 -23.88
C THR A 46 1.37 -27.07 -24.05
N THR A 47 1.53 -27.90 -23.02
CA THR A 47 2.46 -29.05 -23.04
C THR A 47 1.76 -30.42 -22.97
N GLY A 48 0.49 -30.47 -22.57
CA GLY A 48 -0.24 -31.70 -22.25
C GLY A 48 0.24 -32.40 -20.97
N SER A 49 1.31 -31.93 -20.32
CA SER A 49 1.93 -32.59 -19.17
C SER A 49 1.43 -32.00 -17.85
N ALA A 50 0.81 -32.84 -17.02
CA ALA A 50 0.40 -32.45 -15.66
C ALA A 50 1.62 -32.11 -14.78
N ALA A 51 2.77 -32.75 -15.01
CA ALA A 51 4.00 -32.44 -14.29
C ALA A 51 4.52 -31.04 -14.63
N ALA A 52 4.49 -30.66 -15.90
CA ALA A 52 4.82 -29.30 -16.34
C ALA A 52 3.82 -28.27 -15.76
N GLY A 53 2.53 -28.62 -15.73
CA GLY A 53 1.49 -27.88 -15.04
C GLY A 53 1.83 -27.61 -13.57
N ALA A 54 2.12 -28.67 -12.81
CA ALA A 54 2.44 -28.57 -11.39
C ALA A 54 3.68 -27.71 -11.13
N GLN A 55 4.74 -27.89 -11.94
CA GLN A 55 5.97 -27.11 -11.82
C GLN A 55 5.71 -25.60 -12.07
N PHE A 56 5.01 -25.26 -13.14
CA PHE A 56 4.77 -23.86 -13.47
C PHE A 56 3.77 -23.19 -12.52
N GLY A 57 2.70 -23.91 -12.14
CA GLY A 57 1.76 -23.47 -11.10
C GLY A 57 2.45 -23.21 -9.76
N ALA A 58 3.34 -24.10 -9.33
CA ALA A 58 4.13 -23.90 -8.11
C ALA A 58 5.07 -22.70 -8.22
N SER A 59 5.69 -22.49 -9.39
CA SER A 59 6.52 -21.30 -9.64
C SER A 59 5.71 -20.00 -9.48
N LEU A 60 4.53 -19.90 -10.09
CA LEU A 60 3.67 -18.73 -9.94
C LEU A 60 3.19 -18.52 -8.51
N LEU A 61 2.93 -19.61 -7.76
CA LEU A 61 2.60 -19.53 -6.35
C LEU A 61 3.77 -18.94 -5.53
N VAL A 62 4.99 -19.44 -5.71
CA VAL A 62 6.15 -18.95 -4.98
C VAL A 62 6.45 -17.49 -5.31
N TRP A 63 6.55 -17.16 -6.59
CA TRP A 63 6.98 -15.82 -7.03
C TRP A 63 5.85 -14.79 -6.99
N GLY A 64 4.68 -15.14 -7.52
CA GLY A 64 3.54 -14.23 -7.66
C GLY A 64 2.76 -14.00 -6.36
N VAL A 65 2.85 -14.94 -5.41
CA VAL A 65 2.10 -14.87 -4.16
C VAL A 65 3.03 -14.72 -2.97
N LEU A 66 3.87 -15.71 -2.68
CA LEU A 66 4.63 -15.75 -1.43
C LEU A 66 5.71 -14.67 -1.38
N LEU A 67 6.64 -14.67 -2.33
CA LEU A 67 7.73 -13.69 -2.35
C LEU A 67 7.21 -12.28 -2.53
N ARG A 68 6.26 -12.08 -3.46
CA ARG A 68 5.60 -10.78 -3.66
C ARG A 68 4.98 -10.24 -2.37
N THR A 69 4.37 -11.10 -1.55
CA THR A 69 3.81 -10.70 -0.25
C THR A 69 4.90 -10.32 0.75
N VAL A 70 5.97 -11.11 0.84
CA VAL A 70 7.12 -10.80 1.70
C VAL A 70 7.74 -9.45 1.32
N ILE A 71 7.94 -9.19 0.02
CA ILE A 71 8.46 -7.90 -0.48
C ILE A 71 7.50 -6.77 -0.07
N GLY A 72 6.19 -6.95 -0.24
CA GLY A 72 5.19 -5.97 0.17
C GLY A 72 5.26 -5.61 1.66
N TRP A 73 5.45 -6.61 2.53
CA TRP A 73 5.66 -6.37 3.96
C TRP A 73 6.93 -5.58 4.24
N HIS A 74 8.05 -5.92 3.60
CA HIS A 74 9.30 -5.20 3.79
C HIS A 74 9.19 -3.73 3.33
N ILE A 75 8.49 -3.47 2.22
CA ILE A 75 8.21 -2.11 1.77
C ILE A 75 7.39 -1.37 2.83
N ALA A 76 6.30 -1.96 3.33
CA ALA A 76 5.46 -1.33 4.35
C ALA A 76 6.22 -1.04 5.65
N TRP A 77 7.04 -1.99 6.12
CA TRP A 77 7.85 -1.81 7.32
C TRP A 77 8.99 -0.81 7.12
N SER A 78 9.53 -0.70 5.89
CA SER A 78 10.54 0.31 5.55
C SER A 78 10.02 1.74 5.74
N VAL A 79 8.72 1.98 5.57
CA VAL A 79 8.10 3.28 5.86
C VAL A 79 8.33 3.62 7.34
N ASN A 80 8.10 2.69 8.26
CA ASN A 80 8.28 2.95 9.69
C ASN A 80 9.75 3.03 10.13
N SER A 81 10.64 2.29 9.46
CA SER A 81 12.06 2.23 9.85
C SER A 81 12.92 3.25 9.11
N ILE A 82 13.07 3.09 7.80
CA ILE A 82 13.99 3.88 6.96
C ILE A 82 13.62 5.36 7.00
N THR A 83 12.33 5.71 6.93
CA THR A 83 11.92 7.12 6.89
C THR A 83 12.07 7.84 8.24
N HIS A 84 12.22 7.12 9.35
CA HIS A 84 12.55 7.72 10.65
C HIS A 84 14.06 7.85 10.88
N MET A 85 14.88 7.21 10.05
CA MET A 85 16.34 7.24 10.16
C MET A 85 16.99 8.12 9.09
N TRP A 86 16.55 8.02 7.83
CA TRP A 86 17.22 8.64 6.68
C TRP A 86 16.27 9.39 5.75
N GLY A 87 16.70 10.60 5.36
CA GLY A 87 15.95 11.47 4.47
C GLY A 87 16.05 12.95 4.85
N TYR A 88 15.29 13.77 4.15
CA TYR A 88 15.19 15.21 4.39
C TYR A 88 13.88 15.57 5.09
N ARG A 89 13.74 16.80 5.56
CA ARG A 89 12.51 17.30 6.19
C ARG A 89 12.06 18.58 5.50
N ASN A 90 10.77 18.69 5.26
CA ASN A 90 10.12 19.90 4.76
C ASN A 90 9.44 20.68 5.89
N TYR A 91 9.12 20.01 6.99
CA TYR A 91 8.35 20.57 8.10
C TYR A 91 8.97 20.21 9.46
N PRO A 92 8.89 21.13 10.44
CA PRO A 92 9.17 20.80 11.83
C PRO A 92 8.03 19.92 12.36
N THR A 93 8.37 18.71 12.81
CA THR A 93 7.45 17.78 13.48
C THR A 93 8.10 17.32 14.79
N SER A 94 7.31 16.91 15.78
CA SER A 94 7.83 16.50 17.10
C SER A 94 8.56 15.14 17.09
N ASP A 95 8.47 14.42 15.98
CA ASP A 95 9.04 13.09 15.79
C ASP A 95 10.25 13.12 14.84
N ASN A 96 10.81 11.93 14.55
CA ASN A 96 11.97 11.76 13.67
C ASN A 96 11.62 11.46 12.21
N SER A 97 10.35 11.61 11.79
CA SER A 97 9.93 11.42 10.40
C SER A 97 10.75 12.24 9.41
N ARG A 98 11.08 11.62 8.28
CA ARG A 98 11.81 12.19 7.14
C ARG A 98 11.15 11.76 5.85
N ASN A 99 11.31 12.57 4.82
CA ASN A 99 10.96 12.22 3.45
C ASN A 99 12.12 11.45 2.82
N ASN A 100 11.81 10.29 2.23
CA ASN A 100 12.78 9.41 1.59
C ASN A 100 12.30 9.01 0.19
N TRP A 101 13.07 9.36 -0.84
CA TRP A 101 12.71 9.12 -2.24
C TRP A 101 12.58 7.64 -2.58
N ILE A 102 13.50 6.81 -2.10
CA ILE A 102 13.51 5.37 -2.41
C ILE A 102 12.28 4.72 -1.81
N VAL A 103 12.00 5.00 -0.54
CA VAL A 103 10.78 4.52 0.11
C VAL A 103 9.55 5.06 -0.61
N GLY A 104 9.52 6.36 -0.93
CA GLY A 104 8.40 7.00 -1.62
C GLY A 104 8.03 6.32 -2.93
N LEU A 105 9.03 5.94 -3.73
CA LEU A 105 8.80 5.21 -4.98
C LEU A 105 8.28 3.79 -4.72
N LEU A 106 8.90 3.04 -3.80
CA LEU A 106 8.52 1.65 -3.51
C LEU A 106 7.15 1.53 -2.84
N SER A 107 6.80 2.51 -2.00
CA SER A 107 5.57 2.53 -1.21
C SER A 107 4.46 3.41 -1.80
N ASN A 108 4.59 3.80 -3.07
CA ASN A 108 3.58 4.58 -3.81
C ASN A 108 3.26 5.96 -3.20
N GLY A 109 4.19 6.56 -2.45
CA GLY A 109 4.05 7.89 -1.85
C GLY A 109 4.20 7.93 -0.33
N GLU A 110 4.05 6.80 0.37
CA GLU A 110 4.12 6.75 1.85
C GLU A 110 5.50 7.14 2.40
N GLY A 111 6.54 7.13 1.57
CA GLY A 111 7.89 7.56 1.93
C GLY A 111 8.06 9.08 2.10
N TRP A 112 7.07 9.90 1.71
CA TRP A 112 7.02 11.32 2.06
C TRP A 112 6.54 11.52 3.51
N HIS A 113 7.19 10.80 4.43
CA HIS A 113 6.68 10.56 5.77
C HIS A 113 6.72 11.82 6.65
N ASN A 114 7.71 12.71 6.48
CA ASN A 114 7.72 13.98 7.21
C ASN A 114 6.54 14.89 6.78
N ASN A 115 6.17 14.89 5.50
CA ASN A 115 4.99 15.62 5.05
C ASN A 115 3.72 15.03 5.65
N HIS A 116 3.59 13.70 5.66
CA HIS A 116 2.45 13.00 6.27
C HIS A 116 2.30 13.33 7.75
N HIS A 117 3.38 13.29 8.53
CA HIS A 117 3.33 13.63 9.95
C HIS A 117 2.99 15.11 10.19
N ALA A 118 3.35 16.00 9.27
CA ALA A 118 2.98 17.41 9.35
C ALA A 118 1.50 17.68 8.99
N ASP A 119 0.91 16.89 8.08
CA ASP A 119 -0.50 17.04 7.67
C ASP A 119 -1.18 15.67 7.49
N GLN A 120 -1.38 14.95 8.60
CA GLN A 120 -1.90 13.57 8.63
C GLN A 120 -3.31 13.43 8.01
N ARG A 121 -4.05 14.54 7.88
CA ARG A 121 -5.39 14.55 7.29
C ARG A 121 -5.36 14.76 5.77
N SER A 122 -4.25 15.23 5.21
CA SER A 122 -4.10 15.39 3.76
C SER A 122 -4.13 14.03 3.06
N ALA A 123 -4.84 13.95 1.93
CA ALA A 123 -4.81 12.79 1.06
C ALA A 123 -3.49 12.68 0.26
N ALA A 124 -2.73 13.77 0.15
CA ALA A 124 -1.42 13.78 -0.48
C ALA A 124 -0.32 13.73 0.57
N HIS A 125 0.63 12.83 0.37
CA HIS A 125 1.89 12.74 1.09
C HIS A 125 2.96 13.59 0.39
N GLY A 126 2.94 13.66 -0.95
CA GLY A 126 3.82 14.53 -1.72
C GLY A 126 3.38 16.00 -1.66
N HIS A 127 4.22 16.89 -1.14
CA HIS A 127 3.95 18.34 -1.00
C HIS A 127 4.82 19.20 -1.95
N LYS A 128 5.86 18.62 -2.57
CA LYS A 128 6.65 19.25 -3.64
C LYS A 128 6.31 18.63 -4.99
N TRP A 129 6.47 19.38 -6.07
CA TRP A 129 6.11 18.94 -7.43
C TRP A 129 6.84 17.67 -7.90
N TRP A 130 8.03 17.40 -7.36
CA TRP A 130 8.82 16.22 -7.68
C TRP A 130 8.57 15.04 -6.74
N GLU A 131 7.87 15.24 -5.62
CA GLU A 131 7.53 14.17 -4.67
C GLU A 131 6.41 13.32 -5.25
N LEU A 132 6.78 12.34 -6.08
CA LEU A 132 5.82 11.46 -6.76
C LEU A 132 5.00 10.66 -5.75
N ASP A 133 3.68 10.84 -5.81
CA ASP A 133 2.71 10.21 -4.92
C ASP A 133 1.65 9.51 -5.77
N VAL A 134 1.88 8.23 -6.05
CA VAL A 134 1.02 7.41 -6.92
C VAL A 134 -0.34 7.19 -6.26
N THR A 135 -0.39 7.06 -4.93
CA THR A 135 -1.63 6.96 -4.17
C THR A 135 -2.48 8.21 -4.35
N TYR A 136 -1.91 9.40 -4.20
CA TYR A 136 -2.65 10.65 -4.39
C TYR A 136 -3.10 10.85 -5.84
N LEU A 137 -2.26 10.48 -6.83
CA LEU A 137 -2.68 10.50 -8.24
C LEU A 137 -3.89 9.58 -8.48
N THR A 138 -3.92 8.41 -7.84
CA THR A 138 -5.05 7.48 -7.91
C THR A 138 -6.31 8.08 -7.26
N ILE A 139 -6.18 8.71 -6.08
CA ILE A 139 -7.28 9.42 -5.41
C ILE A 139 -7.83 10.54 -6.31
N ARG A 140 -6.95 11.31 -6.96
CA ARG A 140 -7.36 12.37 -7.89
C ARG A 140 -8.12 11.82 -9.09
N ALA A 141 -7.68 10.69 -9.66
CA ALA A 141 -8.39 10.03 -10.74
C ALA A 141 -9.78 9.55 -10.29
N MET A 142 -9.88 8.93 -9.11
CA MET A 142 -11.16 8.52 -8.53
C MET A 142 -12.08 9.72 -8.25
N ALA A 143 -11.54 10.84 -7.79
CA ALA A 143 -12.30 12.07 -7.58
C ALA A 143 -12.82 12.67 -8.89
N ALA A 144 -12.01 12.64 -9.95
CA ALA A 144 -12.42 13.08 -11.29
C ALA A 144 -13.56 12.22 -11.86
N LEU A 145 -13.60 10.93 -11.52
CA LEU A 145 -14.68 10.02 -11.87
C LEU A 145 -15.89 10.10 -10.92
N GLY A 146 -15.85 10.94 -9.88
CA GLY A 146 -16.91 11.06 -8.88
C GLY A 146 -16.98 9.93 -7.86
N LEU A 147 -16.00 9.02 -7.84
CA LEU A 147 -15.91 7.88 -6.92
C LEU A 147 -15.36 8.28 -5.54
N ALA A 148 -14.52 9.31 -5.49
CA ALA A 148 -14.01 9.89 -4.24
C ALA A 148 -14.56 11.31 -4.06
N LYS A 149 -15.02 11.63 -2.86
CA LYS A 149 -15.56 12.94 -2.47
C LYS A 149 -14.83 13.46 -1.23
N ASP A 150 -14.94 14.76 -0.97
CA ASP A 150 -14.37 15.41 0.21
C ASP A 150 -12.86 15.19 0.40
N VAL A 151 -12.11 15.11 -0.71
CA VAL A 151 -10.66 14.87 -0.70
C VAL A 151 -9.94 16.08 -0.09
N VAL A 152 -9.34 15.86 1.08
CA VAL A 152 -8.55 16.88 1.78
C VAL A 152 -7.20 17.04 1.07
N ARG A 153 -6.85 18.29 0.75
CA ARG A 153 -5.57 18.65 0.13
C ARG A 153 -4.55 19.14 1.18
N PRO A 154 -3.24 19.11 0.87
CA PRO A 154 -2.22 19.66 1.74
C PRO A 154 -2.49 21.09 2.16
N ARG A 155 -2.35 21.38 3.45
CA ARG A 155 -2.51 22.71 4.06
C ARG A 155 -1.17 23.36 4.46
N GLY A 156 -0.06 22.64 4.35
CA GLY A 156 1.25 23.05 4.85
C GLY A 156 1.88 24.24 4.11
N LYS A 157 2.40 25.22 4.86
CA LYS A 157 3.41 26.17 4.36
C LYS A 157 4.77 25.49 4.44
N LEU A 158 5.42 25.27 3.29
CA LEU A 158 6.79 24.73 3.24
C LEU A 158 7.72 25.63 4.06
N VAL A 159 8.70 25.05 4.76
CA VAL A 159 9.80 25.85 5.32
C VAL A 159 10.55 26.49 4.16
N ASP A 160 10.56 27.81 4.12
CA ASP A 160 11.34 28.56 3.14
C ASP A 160 12.83 28.30 3.40
N LYS A 161 13.58 27.98 2.34
CA LYS A 161 15.03 27.83 2.49
C LYS A 161 15.62 29.23 2.63
N SER A 162 15.91 29.65 3.86
CA SER A 162 16.83 30.76 4.13
C SER A 162 18.25 30.39 3.71
#